data_AF-A0A415ZLV0-F1
#
_entry.id   AF-A0A415ZLV0-F1
#
_cell.length_a   1.000
_cell.length_b   1.000
_cell.length_c   1.000
_cell.angle_alpha   90.00
_cell.angle_beta   90.00
_cell.angle_gamma   90.00
#
_symmetry.space_group_name_H-M   'P 1'
#
loop_
_entity.id
_entity.type
_entity.pdbx_description
1 polymer ?
#
loop_
_entity_poly.entity_id
_entity_poly.type
_entity_poly.pdbx_seq_one_letter_code
_entity_poly.pdbx_strand_id
1 'polypeptide(L)'
;MTEVIGQKTVKIRKDHMCFGCGRNFHKGTLMERSCVIDSDGIWTCYLCPTCKKISASLKYGDEFGFGELREEALKKDGGADNG
;
A
#
# COMPACT_ATOMS: atom_id res chain seq x y z
N MET A 1 8.94 -16.80 5.22
CA MET A 1 9.61 -15.58 5.75
C MET A 1 9.44 -14.54 4.67
N THR A 2 8.81 -13.43 5.01
CA THR A 2 8.47 -12.39 4.03
C THR A 2 9.45 -11.25 4.19
N GLU A 3 10.20 -10.91 3.14
CA GLU A 3 11.22 -9.86 3.17
C GLU A 3 11.01 -8.84 2.04
N VAL A 4 11.15 -7.55 2.35
CA VAL A 4 11.10 -6.47 1.36
C VAL A 4 12.49 -6.27 0.78
N ILE A 5 12.72 -6.78 -0.44
CA ILE A 5 14.01 -6.73 -1.13
C ILE A 5 14.20 -5.45 -1.96
N GLY A 6 13.17 -4.62 -2.08
CA GLY A 6 13.30 -3.32 -2.73
C GLY A 6 12.06 -2.46 -2.60
N GLN A 7 12.25 -1.16 -2.38
CA GLN A 7 11.16 -0.20 -2.25
C GLN A 7 11.52 1.06 -3.03
N LYS A 8 10.60 1.51 -3.90
CA LYS A 8 10.77 2.77 -4.63
C LYS A 8 9.44 3.42 -4.96
N THR A 9 9.43 4.74 -5.03
CA THR A 9 8.27 5.47 -5.55
C THR A 9 8.33 5.52 -7.08
N VAL A 10 7.24 5.08 -7.71
CA VAL A 10 7.09 5.05 -9.17
C VAL A 10 5.81 5.77 -9.59
N LYS A 11 5.84 6.34 -10.78
CA LYS A 11 4.62 6.80 -11.45
C LYS A 11 3.97 5.61 -12.14
N ILE A 12 2.79 5.21 -11.69
CA ILE A 12 2.09 4.06 -12.25
C ILE A 12 1.65 4.32 -13.69
N ARG A 13 1.78 3.31 -14.57
CA ARG A 13 1.45 3.42 -16.01
C ARG A 13 0.05 2.90 -16.36
N LYS A 14 -0.55 2.11 -15.48
CA LYS A 14 -1.93 1.62 -15.55
C LYS A 14 -2.61 1.86 -14.19
N ASP A 15 -3.92 1.69 -14.12
CA ASP A 15 -4.64 1.74 -12.86
C ASP A 15 -4.16 0.62 -11.94
N HIS A 16 -3.96 0.94 -10.65
CA HIS A 16 -3.54 -0.02 -9.65
C HIS A 16 -4.37 0.12 -8.38
N MET A 17 -4.70 -1.02 -7.80
CA MET A 17 -5.26 -1.10 -6.47
C MET A 17 -4.13 -1.00 -5.43
N CYS A 18 -4.30 -0.13 -4.44
CA CYS A 18 -3.41 -0.05 -3.29
C CYS A 18 -3.56 -1.31 -2.44
N PHE A 19 -2.46 -2.01 -2.19
CA PHE A 19 -2.42 -3.20 -1.35
C PHE A 19 -2.78 -2.90 0.11
N GLY A 20 -2.55 -1.67 0.57
CA GLY A 20 -2.85 -1.26 1.94
C GLY A 20 -4.32 -0.95 2.18
N CYS A 21 -4.87 0.04 1.47
CA CYS A 21 -6.24 0.50 1.68
C CYS A 21 -7.29 -0.07 0.71
N GLY A 22 -6.87 -0.83 -0.31
CA GLY A 22 -7.78 -1.38 -1.33
C GLY A 22 -8.34 -0.37 -2.33
N ARG A 23 -7.98 0.91 -2.24
CA ARG A 23 -8.46 1.95 -3.17
C ARG A 23 -7.77 1.83 -4.52
N ASN A 24 -8.49 2.15 -5.59
CA ASN A 24 -7.95 2.17 -6.95
C ASN A 24 -7.36 3.54 -7.29
N PHE A 25 -6.17 3.56 -7.88
CA PHE A 25 -5.45 4.77 -8.27
C PHE A 25 -5.19 4.79 -9.77
N HIS A 26 -5.46 5.93 -10.38
CA HIS A 26 -5.34 6.09 -11.83
C HIS A 26 -3.89 6.20 -12.31
N LYS A 27 -3.66 5.77 -13.56
CA LYS A 27 -2.37 5.95 -14.24
C LYS A 27 -1.88 7.40 -14.09
N GLY A 28 -0.58 7.57 -13.88
CA GLY A 28 0.03 8.87 -13.63
C GLY A 28 0.11 9.26 -12.15
N THR A 29 -0.51 8.49 -11.25
CA THR A 29 -0.34 8.68 -9.80
C THR A 29 1.04 8.20 -9.34
N LEU A 30 1.62 8.86 -8.35
CA LEU A 30 2.82 8.38 -7.67
C LEU A 30 2.42 7.37 -6.59
N MET A 31 2.89 6.13 -6.73
CA MET A 31 2.69 5.07 -5.75
C MET A 31 4.04 4.49 -5.36
N GLU A 32 4.14 3.99 -4.14
CA GLU A 32 5.23 3.11 -3.77
C GLU A 32 5.06 1.76 -4.45
N ARG A 33 6.17 1.23 -4.94
CA ARG A 33 6.31 -0.13 -5.44
C ARG A 33 7.30 -0.85 -4.53
N SER A 34 6.81 -1.88 -3.85
CA SER A 34 7.62 -2.73 -2.99
C SER A 34 7.73 -4.11 -3.62
N CYS A 35 8.98 -4.58 -3.78
CA CYS A 35 9.29 -5.93 -4.19
C CYS A 35 9.47 -6.76 -2.91
N VAL A 36 8.65 -7.79 -2.78
CA VAL A 36 8.60 -8.66 -1.61
C VAL A 36 8.96 -10.06 -2.06
N ILE A 37 9.83 -10.73 -1.33
CA ILE A 37 10.08 -12.15 -1.48
C ILE A 37 9.39 -12.88 -0.34
N ASP A 38 8.60 -13.89 -0.68
CA ASP A 38 8.04 -14.84 0.27
C ASP A 38 8.41 -16.27 -0.14
N SER A 39 7.96 -17.24 0.64
CA SER A 39 8.04 -18.68 0.40
C SER A 39 7.46 -19.09 -0.96
N ASP A 40 6.48 -18.34 -1.49
CA ASP A 40 5.87 -18.55 -2.81
C ASP A 40 6.67 -17.90 -3.96
N GLY A 41 7.66 -17.06 -3.64
CA GLY A 41 8.52 -16.38 -4.61
C GLY A 41 8.48 -14.86 -4.51
N ILE A 42 8.96 -14.19 -5.56
CA ILE A 42 9.07 -12.73 -5.60
C ILE A 42 7.80 -12.13 -6.22
N TRP A 43 7.15 -11.25 -5.47
CA TRP A 43 5.97 -10.52 -5.92
C TRP A 43 6.15 -9.02 -5.67
N THR A 44 5.25 -8.23 -6.26
CA THR A 44 5.29 -6.76 -6.13
C THR A 44 3.96 -6.24 -5.63
N CYS A 45 3.98 -5.40 -4.61
CA CYS A 45 2.82 -4.66 -4.10
C CYS A 45 2.96 -3.15 -4.37
N TYR A 46 1.82 -2.49 -4.42
CA TYR A 46 1.73 -1.04 -4.64
C TYR A 46 1.02 -0.38 -3.48
N LEU A 47 1.59 0.71 -2.94
CA LEU A 47 0.97 1.51 -1.89
C LEU A 47 0.76 2.94 -2.33
N CYS A 48 -0.41 3.47 -2.01
CA CYS A 48 -0.70 4.88 -2.20
C CYS A 48 0.18 5.73 -1.27
N PRO A 49 0.37 7.03 -1.56
CA PRO A 49 1.22 7.90 -0.74
C PRO A 49 0.76 7.98 0.71
N THR A 50 -0.55 7.89 0.97
CA THR A 50 -1.13 7.85 2.32
C THR A 50 -0.74 6.57 3.05
N CYS A 51 -0.97 5.40 2.46
CA CYS A 51 -0.57 4.12 3.04
C CYS A 51 0.94 3.99 3.22
N LYS A 52 1.75 4.52 2.29
CA LYS A 52 3.21 4.59 2.44
C LYS A 52 3.62 5.36 3.70
N LYS A 53 2.98 6.51 3.96
CA LYS A 53 3.28 7.31 5.16
C LYS A 53 2.87 6.58 6.43
N ILE A 54 1.73 5.88 6.40
CA ILE A 54 1.25 5.09 7.54
C ILE A 54 2.20 3.91 7.78
N SER A 55 2.58 3.18 6.74
CA SER A 55 3.46 2.02 6.86
C SER A 55 4.87 2.35 7.34
N ALA A 56 5.38 3.54 7.01
CA ALA A 56 6.63 4.05 7.58
C ALA A 56 6.55 4.29 9.11
N SER A 57 5.34 4.42 9.67
CA SER A 57 5.09 4.57 11.10
C SER A 57 4.64 3.27 11.79
N LEU A 58 4.29 2.23 11.04
CA LEU A 58 3.92 0.92 11.57
C LEU A 58 5.16 0.10 11.90
N LYS A 59 5.10 -0.71 12.96
CA LYS A 59 6.21 -1.60 13.33
C LYS A 59 6.14 -2.88 12.49
N TYR A 60 7.29 -3.54 12.36
CA TYR A 60 7.39 -4.85 11.72
C TYR A 60 6.50 -5.85 12.47
N GLY A 61 5.38 -6.25 11.87
CA GLY A 61 4.37 -7.12 12.50
C GLY A 61 2.93 -6.61 12.39
N ASP A 62 2.71 -5.33 12.06
CA ASP A 62 1.37 -4.81 11.77
C ASP A 62 0.86 -5.35 10.42
N GLU A 63 -0.36 -5.91 10.45
CA GLU A 63 -0.95 -6.59 9.31
C GLU A 63 -1.24 -5.62 8.16
N PHE A 64 -0.65 -5.91 6.99
CA PHE A 64 -0.96 -5.22 5.75
C PHE A 64 -2.23 -5.80 5.13
N GLY A 65 -3.31 -5.01 5.14
CA GLY A 65 -4.56 -5.35 4.48
C GLY A 65 -5.74 -5.49 5.46
N PHE A 66 -6.83 -4.81 5.13
CA PHE A 66 -8.16 -4.90 5.77
C PHE A 66 -8.31 -4.58 7.27
N GLY A 67 -7.24 -4.23 8.00
CA GLY A 67 -7.29 -3.74 9.38
C GLY A 67 -7.02 -2.23 9.54
N GLU A 68 -6.28 -1.88 10.60
CA GLU A 68 -6.00 -0.50 11.05
C GLU A 68 -5.42 0.42 9.96
N LEU A 69 -4.60 -0.13 9.06
CA LEU A 69 -4.01 0.64 7.96
C LEU A 69 -5.06 1.17 6.97
N ARG A 70 -6.17 0.45 6.76
CA ARG A 70 -7.28 0.93 5.92
C ARG A 70 -8.03 2.05 6.61
N GLU A 71 -8.32 1.90 7.91
CA GLU A 71 -9.04 2.89 8.70
C GLU A 71 -8.24 4.20 8.85
N GLU A 72 -6.94 4.11 9.14
CA GLU A 72 -6.07 5.29 9.21
C GLU A 72 -5.89 5.99 7.86
N ALA A 73 -5.85 5.21 6.76
CA ALA A 73 -5.85 5.79 5.42
C ALA A 73 -7.18 6.50 5.11
N LEU A 74 -8.32 5.93 5.49
CA LEU A 74 -9.64 6.53 5.35
C LEU A 74 -9.76 7.84 6.15
N LYS A 75 -9.28 7.86 7.40
CA LYS A 75 -9.28 9.07 8.25
C LYS A 75 -8.41 10.19 7.66
N LYS A 76 -7.20 9.87 7.17
CA LYS A 76 -6.25 10.87 6.64
C LYS A 76 -6.64 11.47 5.30
N ASP A 77 -7.36 10.73 4.47
CA ASP A 77 -7.81 11.21 3.15
C ASP A 77 -9.17 11.93 3.19
N GLY A 78 -9.80 12.02 4.37
CA GLY A 78 -11.17 12.54 4.52
C GLY A 78 -12.20 11.45 4.21
N GLY A 79 -12.96 11.07 5.23
CA GLY A 79 -14.01 10.06 5.11
C GLY A 79 -15.07 10.43 4.07
N ALA A 80 -15.38 9.47 3.22
CA ALA A 80 -16.68 9.38 2.58
C ALA A 80 -17.23 7.98 2.94
N ASP A 81 -18.12 8.00 3.92
CA ASP A 81 -19.06 6.96 4.30
C ASP A 81 -19.80 6.39 3.06
N ASN A 82 -20.19 5.12 3.11
CA ASN A 82 -21.50 4.66 2.60
C ASN A 82 -21.75 3.21 3.06
N GLY A 83 -22.66 3.05 4.03
CA GLY A 83 -23.60 1.93 4.12
C GLY A 83 -23.20 0.72 4.96
#